data_AF-A0A3D5M6H2-F1
#
_entry.id   AF-A0A3D5M6H2-F1
#
_cell.length_a   1.000
_cell.length_b   1.000
_cell.length_c   1.000
_cell.angle_alpha   90.00
_cell.angle_beta   90.00
_cell.angle_gamma   90.00
#
_symmetry.space_group_name_H-M   'P 1'
#
loop_
_entity.id
_entity.type
_entity.pdbx_description
1 polymer ?
#
loop_
_entity_poly.entity_id
_entity_poly.type
_entity_poly.pdbx_seq_one_letter_code
_entity_poly.pdbx_strand_id
1 'polypeptide(L)'
;MKIEELKILVADDDPGARELVSAILSADGWPEPVLVEDGERALEQIRAQHWDILVTDLDMPRMRGDDLVRNAIQEDPDLSIVVTTGDGTVQNAVDLMKSGATDFIAKPYDVDDFIASMQRARMRALNIHEVKGMRDTVEALLVALESKDKYLNGHSVRVRNMAIKLGALAGLDRGQLRIL
;
A
#
# COMPACT_ATOMS: atom_id res chain seq x y z
N MET A 1 8.76 12.25 2.22
CA MET A 1 9.08 11.58 0.94
C MET A 1 8.75 12.51 -0.20
N LYS A 2 9.69 12.72 -1.12
CA LYS A 2 9.45 13.50 -2.36
C LYS A 2 8.80 12.62 -3.42
N ILE A 3 8.16 13.21 -4.44
CA ILE A 3 7.60 12.45 -5.59
C ILE A 3 8.68 11.56 -6.21
N GLU A 4 9.89 12.11 -6.34
CA GLU A 4 11.10 11.48 -6.89
C GLU A 4 11.54 10.19 -6.18
N GLU A 5 11.03 9.92 -4.97
CA GLU A 5 11.40 8.74 -4.15
C GLU A 5 10.36 7.62 -4.21
N LEU A 6 9.21 7.83 -4.86
CA LEU A 6 8.15 6.84 -4.95
C LEU A 6 8.57 5.66 -5.85
N LYS A 7 8.33 4.44 -5.36
CA LYS A 7 8.48 3.22 -6.15
C LYS A 7 7.14 2.84 -6.76
N ILE A 8 7.07 2.88 -8.09
CA ILE A 8 5.87 2.60 -8.87
C ILE A 8 6.04 1.31 -9.66
N LEU A 9 5.10 0.38 -9.51
CA LEU A 9 5.01 -0.86 -10.29
C LEU A 9 3.81 -0.77 -11.23
N VAL A 10 3.98 -1.12 -12.50
CA VAL A 10 2.90 -1.14 -13.50
C VAL A 10 2.80 -2.54 -14.09
N ALA A 11 1.62 -3.15 -13.99
CA ALA A 11 1.32 -4.49 -14.50
C ALA A 11 0.20 -4.41 -15.55
N ASP A 12 0.54 -4.72 -16.80
CA ASP A 12 -0.41 -4.77 -17.92
C ASP A 12 0.17 -5.71 -19.00
N ASP A 13 -0.66 -6.54 -19.62
CA ASP A 13 -0.21 -7.49 -20.66
C ASP A 13 -0.04 -6.82 -22.03
N ASP A 14 -0.65 -5.65 -22.24
CA ASP A 14 -0.43 -4.84 -23.42
C ASP A 14 0.84 -3.98 -23.29
N PRO A 15 1.90 -4.22 -24.08
CA PRO A 15 3.10 -3.38 -24.06
C PRO A 15 2.80 -1.91 -24.39
N GLY A 16 1.83 -1.63 -25.26
CA GLY A 16 1.46 -0.26 -25.61
C GLY A 16 0.80 0.48 -24.44
N ALA A 17 -0.03 -0.22 -23.65
CA ALA A 17 -0.62 0.34 -22.45
C ALA A 17 0.44 0.68 -21.38
N ARG A 18 1.43 -0.20 -21.19
CA ARG A 18 2.54 0.06 -20.24
C ARG A 18 3.39 1.26 -20.65
N GLU A 19 3.74 1.34 -21.92
CA GLU A 19 4.49 2.49 -22.46
C GLU A 19 3.70 3.78 -22.33
N LEU A 20 2.38 3.75 -22.59
CA LEU A 20 1.50 4.90 -22.42
C LEU A 20 1.45 5.37 -20.96
N VAL A 21 1.26 4.46 -20.01
CA VAL A 21 1.28 4.78 -18.56
C VAL A 21 2.62 5.40 -18.18
N SER A 22 3.73 4.80 -18.62
CA SER A 22 5.07 5.34 -18.37
C SER A 22 5.26 6.75 -18.95
N ALA A 23 4.74 7.01 -20.15
CA ALA A 23 4.81 8.32 -20.78
C ALA A 23 3.97 9.37 -20.04
N ILE A 24 2.76 9.03 -19.60
CA ILE A 24 1.89 9.91 -18.80
C ILE A 24 2.58 10.28 -17.49
N LEU A 25 3.10 9.29 -16.77
CA LEU A 25 3.80 9.49 -15.50
C LEU A 25 5.05 10.37 -15.68
N SER A 26 5.84 10.12 -16.73
CA SER A 26 7.03 10.92 -17.02
C SER A 26 6.69 12.38 -17.34
N ALA A 27 5.61 12.62 -18.12
CA ALA A 27 5.17 13.96 -18.47
C ALA A 27 4.71 14.79 -17.26
N ASP A 28 4.13 14.14 -16.23
CA ASP A 28 3.71 14.77 -14.98
C ASP A 28 4.81 14.79 -13.89
N GLY A 29 6.03 14.34 -14.23
CA GLY A 29 7.20 14.42 -13.34
C GLY A 29 7.26 13.33 -12.25
N TRP A 30 6.58 12.20 -12.46
CA TRP A 30 6.69 11.03 -11.60
C TRP A 30 8.00 10.27 -11.87
N PRO A 31 8.50 9.51 -10.88
CA PRO A 31 9.65 8.63 -11.08
C PRO A 31 9.32 7.54 -12.11
N GLU A 32 10.36 7.03 -12.76
CA GLU A 32 10.23 5.98 -13.76
C GLU A 32 9.64 4.70 -13.14
N PRO A 33 8.50 4.20 -13.67
CA PRO A 33 7.89 2.98 -13.15
C PRO A 33 8.65 1.74 -13.59
N VAL A 34 8.58 0.68 -12.78
CA VAL A 34 8.96 -0.66 -13.23
C VAL A 34 7.77 -1.32 -13.91
N LEU A 35 7.99 -1.84 -15.11
CA LEU A 35 6.96 -2.41 -15.97
C LEU A 35 7.04 -3.95 -15.94
N VAL A 36 5.91 -4.62 -15.72
CA VAL A 36 5.77 -6.09 -15.75
C VAL A 36 4.60 -6.51 -16.62
N GLU A 37 4.61 -7.75 -17.14
CA GLU A 37 3.70 -8.22 -18.19
C GLU A 37 2.44 -8.94 -17.70
N ASP A 38 2.37 -9.24 -16.41
CA ASP A 38 1.24 -9.94 -15.83
C ASP A 38 1.21 -9.79 -14.29
N GLY A 39 0.12 -10.27 -13.68
CA GLY A 39 -0.05 -10.24 -12.24
C GLY A 39 0.88 -11.18 -11.45
N GLU A 40 1.36 -12.29 -12.03
CA GLU A 40 2.31 -13.18 -11.34
C GLU A 40 3.65 -12.46 -11.14
N ARG A 41 4.16 -11.82 -12.20
CA ARG A 41 5.37 -10.99 -12.17
C ARG A 41 5.21 -9.80 -11.23
N ALA A 42 4.03 -9.18 -11.21
CA ALA A 42 3.75 -8.10 -10.27
C ALA A 42 3.86 -8.59 -8.82
N LEU A 43 3.26 -9.75 -8.51
CA LEU A 43 3.32 -10.34 -7.18
C LEU A 43 4.74 -10.79 -6.79
N GLU A 44 5.52 -11.31 -7.73
CA GLU A 44 6.96 -11.59 -7.52
C GLU A 44 7.71 -10.32 -7.10
N GLN A 45 7.48 -9.19 -7.79
CA GLN A 45 8.10 -7.91 -7.46
C GLN A 45 7.66 -7.38 -6.09
N ILE A 46 6.38 -7.50 -5.76
CA ILE A 46 5.81 -7.09 -4.46
C ILE A 46 6.45 -7.88 -3.31
N ARG A 47 6.67 -9.19 -3.50
CA ARG A 47 7.33 -10.03 -2.49
C ARG A 47 8.82 -9.76 -2.33
N ALA A 48 9.47 -9.32 -3.42
CA ALA A 48 10.91 -9.11 -3.43
C ALA A 48 11.33 -7.81 -2.74
N GLN A 49 10.51 -6.75 -2.85
CA GLN A 49 10.84 -5.45 -2.28
C GLN A 49 9.58 -4.59 -2.05
N HIS A 50 9.75 -3.52 -1.27
CA HIS A 50 8.72 -2.51 -1.02
C HIS A 50 8.37 -1.72 -2.29
N TRP A 51 7.08 -1.43 -2.45
CA TRP A 51 6.50 -0.56 -3.47
C TRP A 51 5.49 0.41 -2.84
N ASP A 52 5.39 1.63 -3.38
CA ASP A 52 4.44 2.62 -2.86
C ASP A 52 3.13 2.60 -3.62
N ILE A 53 3.20 2.39 -4.94
CA ILE A 53 2.04 2.37 -5.83
C ILE A 53 2.15 1.20 -6.81
N LEU A 54 1.07 0.43 -6.92
CA LEU A 54 0.83 -0.52 -8.01
C LEU A 54 -0.27 0.03 -8.93
N VAL A 55 0.01 0.10 -10.23
CA VAL A 55 -1.00 0.28 -11.27
C VAL A 55 -1.18 -1.06 -11.97
N THR A 56 -2.39 -1.59 -12.03
CA THR A 56 -2.64 -2.91 -12.62
C THR A 56 -3.86 -2.94 -13.51
N ASP A 57 -3.78 -3.64 -14.64
CA ASP A 57 -4.97 -3.99 -15.42
C ASP A 57 -5.82 -5.05 -14.72
N LEU A 58 -7.14 -5.00 -14.94
CA LEU A 58 -8.09 -5.93 -14.35
C LEU A 58 -8.12 -7.27 -15.11
N ASP A 59 -7.99 -7.23 -16.43
CA ASP A 59 -8.23 -8.35 -17.34
C ASP A 59 -6.92 -8.83 -17.97
N MET A 60 -5.95 -9.18 -17.12
CA MET A 60 -4.69 -9.80 -17.56
C MET A 60 -4.79 -11.33 -17.70
N PRO A 61 -4.04 -11.94 -18.63
CA PRO A 61 -3.79 -13.38 -18.66
C PRO A 61 -3.10 -13.88 -17.37
N ARG A 62 -3.26 -15.18 -17.08
CA ARG A 62 -2.69 -15.91 -15.92
C ARG A 62 -3.29 -15.54 -14.56
N MET A 63 -3.32 -14.26 -14.20
CA MET A 63 -3.89 -13.77 -12.96
C MET A 63 -4.76 -12.55 -13.21
N ARG A 64 -6.03 -12.62 -12.80
CA ARG A 64 -6.94 -11.48 -12.87
C ARG A 64 -6.49 -10.39 -11.88
N GLY A 65 -6.74 -9.12 -12.22
CA GLY A 65 -6.35 -7.99 -11.38
C GLY A 65 -7.00 -8.01 -9.99
N ASP A 66 -8.19 -8.60 -9.82
CA ASP A 66 -8.83 -8.72 -8.51
C ASP A 66 -8.14 -9.73 -7.59
N ASP A 67 -7.63 -10.84 -8.15
CA ASP A 67 -6.76 -11.76 -7.43
C ASP A 67 -5.43 -11.09 -7.06
N LEU A 68 -4.83 -10.34 -7.99
CA LEU A 68 -3.61 -9.60 -7.71
C LEU A 68 -3.81 -8.61 -6.56
N VAL A 69 -4.88 -7.80 -6.59
CA VAL A 69 -5.19 -6.83 -5.52
C VAL A 69 -5.29 -7.54 -4.17
N ARG A 70 -6.03 -8.64 -4.09
CA ARG A 70 -6.18 -9.40 -2.84
C ARG A 70 -4.83 -9.93 -2.32
N ASN A 71 -4.01 -10.51 -3.20
CA ASN A 71 -2.71 -11.04 -2.81
C ASN A 71 -1.73 -9.93 -2.44
N ALA A 72 -1.69 -8.84 -3.22
CA ALA A 72 -0.81 -7.70 -2.99
C ALA A 72 -1.09 -7.04 -1.63
N ILE A 73 -2.37 -6.86 -1.27
CA ILE A 73 -2.76 -6.32 0.05
C ILE A 73 -2.43 -7.28 1.20
N GLN A 74 -2.44 -8.61 0.96
CA GLN A 74 -2.02 -9.58 1.97
C GLN A 74 -0.50 -9.53 2.22
N GLU A 75 0.29 -9.34 1.17
CA GLU A 75 1.75 -9.22 1.26
C GLU A 75 2.16 -7.85 1.84
N ASP A 76 1.53 -6.77 1.36
CA ASP A 76 1.76 -5.41 1.83
C ASP A 76 0.42 -4.62 1.91
N PRO A 77 -0.17 -4.52 3.12
CA PRO A 77 -1.39 -3.73 3.34
C PRO A 77 -1.23 -2.23 3.06
N ASP A 78 0.01 -1.75 3.06
CA ASP A 78 0.34 -0.34 2.90
C ASP A 78 0.51 0.07 1.44
N LEU A 79 0.61 -0.89 0.53
CA LEU A 79 0.67 -0.64 -0.92
C LEU A 79 -0.60 0.05 -1.41
N SER A 80 -0.45 1.19 -2.10
CA SER A 80 -1.57 1.84 -2.79
C SER A 80 -1.78 1.18 -4.15
N ILE A 81 -3.00 0.77 -4.47
CA ILE A 81 -3.30 0.03 -5.70
C ILE A 81 -4.32 0.78 -6.55
N VAL A 82 -3.95 1.11 -7.78
CA VAL A 82 -4.81 1.72 -8.81
C VAL A 82 -5.11 0.67 -9.85
N VAL A 83 -6.39 0.36 -10.05
CA VAL A 83 -6.82 -0.65 -11.02
C VAL A 83 -7.29 0.03 -12.30
N THR A 84 -6.81 -0.43 -13.46
CA THR A 84 -7.29 0.00 -14.76
C THR A 84 -8.18 -1.08 -15.37
N THR A 85 -9.30 -0.72 -16.01
CA THR A 85 -10.22 -1.70 -16.61
C THR A 85 -10.90 -1.18 -17.86
N GLY A 86 -11.08 -2.02 -18.89
CA GLY A 86 -11.94 -1.70 -20.04
C GLY A 86 -13.43 -1.73 -19.73
N ASP A 87 -13.85 -2.47 -18.70
CA ASP A 87 -15.23 -2.57 -18.24
C ASP A 87 -15.44 -1.70 -16.98
N GLY A 88 -15.78 -0.43 -17.20
CA GLY A 88 -15.97 0.59 -16.16
C GLY A 88 -17.32 0.55 -15.43
N THR A 89 -17.97 -0.61 -15.32
CA THR A 89 -19.27 -0.69 -14.62
C THR A 89 -19.15 -0.40 -13.12
N VAL A 90 -20.19 0.26 -12.57
CA VAL A 90 -20.26 0.63 -11.14
C VAL A 90 -20.13 -0.58 -10.21
N GLN A 91 -20.62 -1.75 -10.63
CA GLN A 91 -20.55 -2.97 -9.83
C GLN A 91 -19.10 -3.45 -9.66
N ASN A 92 -18.32 -3.47 -10.75
CA ASN A 92 -16.90 -3.83 -10.70
C ASN A 92 -16.11 -2.87 -9.82
N ALA A 93 -16.39 -1.56 -9.89
CA ALA A 93 -15.75 -0.56 -9.05
C ALA A 93 -15.96 -0.83 -7.55
N VAL A 94 -17.20 -1.12 -7.13
CA VAL A 94 -17.50 -1.41 -5.73
C VAL A 94 -16.75 -2.65 -5.23
N ASP A 95 -16.67 -3.69 -6.05
CA ASP A 95 -16.04 -4.94 -5.66
C ASP A 95 -14.50 -4.82 -5.61
N LEU A 96 -13.89 -3.99 -6.47
CA LEU A 96 -12.47 -3.63 -6.40
C LEU A 96 -12.13 -2.79 -5.17
N MET A 97 -12.98 -1.82 -4.81
CA MET A 97 -12.76 -1.03 -3.59
C MET A 97 -12.87 -1.92 -2.34
N LYS A 98 -13.78 -2.91 -2.34
CA LYS A 98 -13.88 -3.89 -1.25
C LYS A 98 -12.68 -4.82 -1.16
N SER A 99 -11.99 -5.12 -2.26
CA SER A 99 -10.80 -5.96 -2.26
C SER A 99 -9.53 -5.22 -1.78
N GLY A 100 -9.62 -3.90 -1.60
CA GLY A 100 -8.53 -3.07 -1.06
C GLY A 100 -7.86 -2.16 -2.09
N ALA A 101 -8.43 -2.04 -3.31
CA ALA A 101 -7.97 -1.04 -4.25
C ALA A 101 -8.10 0.38 -3.65
N THR A 102 -7.09 1.21 -3.90
CA THR A 102 -7.13 2.63 -3.53
C THR A 102 -8.03 3.41 -4.47
N ASP A 103 -8.02 3.04 -5.75
CA ASP A 103 -8.83 3.68 -6.77
C ASP A 103 -8.96 2.81 -8.03
N PHE A 104 -9.83 3.21 -8.94
CA PHE A 104 -9.97 2.58 -10.26
C PHE A 104 -10.09 3.62 -11.38
N ILE A 105 -9.66 3.24 -12.58
CA ILE A 105 -9.70 4.06 -13.79
C ILE A 105 -10.25 3.23 -14.95
N ALA A 106 -11.23 3.78 -15.66
CA ALA A 106 -11.76 3.15 -16.86
C ALA A 106 -10.87 3.42 -18.09
N LYS A 107 -10.66 2.42 -18.94
CA LYS A 107 -10.05 2.53 -20.25
C LYS A 107 -11.13 2.90 -21.29
N PRO A 108 -10.86 3.78 -22.26
CA PRO A 108 -9.62 4.56 -22.42
C PRO A 108 -9.47 5.63 -21.34
N TYR A 109 -8.26 5.81 -20.80
CA TYR A 109 -8.02 6.77 -19.73
C TYR A 109 -8.06 8.21 -20.26
N ASP A 110 -8.82 9.07 -19.60
CA ASP A 110 -8.53 10.51 -19.62
C ASP A 110 -7.27 10.77 -18.77
N VAL A 111 -6.36 11.59 -19.30
CA VAL A 111 -5.06 11.85 -18.65
C VAL A 111 -5.26 12.56 -17.31
N ASP A 112 -6.20 13.50 -17.22
CA ASP A 112 -6.45 14.24 -15.99
C ASP A 112 -7.05 13.30 -14.91
N ASP A 113 -7.95 12.39 -15.31
CA ASP A 113 -8.50 11.37 -14.41
C ASP A 113 -7.43 10.41 -13.90
N PHE A 114 -6.51 9.97 -14.78
CA PHE A 114 -5.40 9.11 -14.41
C PHE A 114 -4.46 9.79 -13.42
N ILE A 115 -4.06 11.03 -13.69
CA ILE A 115 -3.21 11.81 -12.78
C ILE A 115 -3.91 12.06 -11.45
N ALA A 116 -5.21 12.38 -11.46
CA ALA A 116 -5.97 12.57 -10.23
C ALA A 116 -6.02 11.28 -9.37
N SER A 117 -6.15 10.12 -10.02
CA SER A 117 -6.10 8.82 -9.34
C SER A 117 -4.72 8.52 -8.75
N MET A 118 -3.66 8.77 -9.52
CA MET A 118 -2.29 8.64 -9.04
C MET A 118 -2.00 9.57 -7.86
N GLN A 119 -2.50 10.81 -7.88
CA GLN A 119 -2.38 11.75 -6.76
C GLN A 119 -3.06 11.24 -5.49
N ARG A 120 -4.23 10.60 -5.59
CA ARG A 120 -4.91 9.94 -4.47
C ARG A 120 -4.07 8.78 -3.92
N ALA A 121 -3.53 7.94 -4.79
CA ALA A 121 -2.65 6.83 -4.42
C ALA A 121 -1.37 7.30 -3.71
N ARG A 122 -0.76 8.39 -4.22
CA ARG A 122 0.39 9.04 -3.58
C ARG A 122 0.05 9.62 -2.21
N MET A 123 -1.08 10.31 -2.08
CA MET A 123 -1.48 10.89 -0.79
C MET A 123 -1.65 9.79 0.27
N ARG A 124 -2.25 8.66 -0.10
CA ARG A 124 -2.34 7.48 0.78
C ARG A 124 -0.95 6.95 1.16
N ALA A 125 -0.05 6.77 0.20
CA ALA A 125 1.31 6.30 0.45
C ALA A 125 2.10 7.24 1.39
N LEU A 126 1.98 8.56 1.18
CA LEU A 126 2.61 9.57 2.03
C LEU A 126 2.07 9.52 3.46
N ASN A 127 0.75 9.45 3.64
CA ASN A 127 0.13 9.38 4.96
C ASN A 127 0.61 8.14 5.73
N ILE A 128 0.73 7.00 5.05
CA ILE A 128 1.24 5.78 5.67
C ILE A 128 2.70 5.93 6.09
N HIS A 129 3.52 6.53 5.22
CA HIS A 129 4.92 6.79 5.52
C HIS A 129 5.09 7.75 6.71
N GLU A 130 4.28 8.80 6.80
CA GLU A 130 4.27 9.73 7.94
C GLU A 130 3.91 9.01 9.24
N VAL A 131 2.85 8.19 9.22
CA VAL A 131 2.42 7.42 10.39
C VAL A 131 3.51 6.43 10.84
N LYS A 132 4.16 5.73 9.90
CA LYS A 132 5.29 4.84 10.19
C LYS A 132 6.48 5.61 10.78
N GLY A 133 6.90 6.71 10.16
CA GLY A 133 8.03 7.51 10.63
C GLY A 133 7.81 8.12 12.02
N MET A 134 6.59 8.58 12.30
CA MET A 134 6.21 9.03 13.65
C MET A 134 6.32 7.90 14.66
N ARG A 135 5.81 6.71 14.33
CA ARG A 135 5.88 5.53 15.20
C ARG A 135 7.33 5.13 15.49
N ASP A 136 8.19 5.10 14.48
CA ASP A 136 9.61 4.76 14.62
C ASP A 136 10.33 5.76 15.52
N THR A 137 10.02 7.05 15.39
CA THR A 137 10.57 8.11 16.25
C THR A 137 10.14 7.93 17.70
N VAL A 138 8.86 7.62 17.93
CA VAL A 138 8.35 7.34 19.28
C VAL A 138 9.03 6.11 19.88
N GLU A 139 9.16 5.01 19.12
CA GLU A 139 9.84 3.79 19.57
C GLU A 139 11.32 4.06 19.91
N ALA A 140 12.04 4.82 19.07
CA ALA A 140 13.42 5.20 19.33
C ALA A 140 13.59 6.06 20.59
N LEU A 141 12.70 7.03 20.83
CA LEU A 141 12.69 7.83 22.05
C LEU A 141 12.40 6.98 23.30
N LEU A 142 11.51 5.99 23.17
CA LEU A 142 11.17 5.07 24.24
C LEU A 142 12.39 4.24 24.66
N VAL A 143 13.11 3.68 23.68
CA VAL A 143 14.37 2.96 23.89
C VAL A 143 15.42 3.86 24.53
N ALA A 144 15.56 5.10 24.05
CA ALA A 144 16.52 6.06 24.60
C ALA A 144 16.20 6.42 26.07
N LEU A 145 14.92 6.63 26.42
CA LEU A 145 14.49 6.88 27.79
C LEU A 145 14.75 5.69 28.71
N GLU A 146 14.43 4.48 28.27
CA GLU A 146 14.69 3.25 29.03
C GLU A 146 16.19 3.02 29.25
N SER A 147 17.04 3.37 28.29
CA SER A 147 18.49 3.21 28.40
C SER A 147 19.15 4.15 29.43
N LYS A 148 18.51 5.29 29.75
CA LYS A 148 19.04 6.29 30.69
C LYS A 148 18.91 5.88 32.16
N ASP A 149 18.06 4.91 32.47
CA ASP A 149 17.88 4.43 33.83
C ASP A 149 17.94 2.89 33.85
N LYS A 150 18.97 2.33 34.49
CA LYS A 150 19.22 0.87 34.53
C LYS A 150 18.01 0.07 35.06
N TYR A 151 17.13 0.70 35.84
CA TYR A 151 15.91 0.09 36.38
C TYR A 151 14.72 0.11 35.39
N LEU A 152 14.76 0.97 34.37
CA LEU A 152 13.68 1.15 33.40
C LEU A 152 13.88 0.35 32.09
N ASN A 153 15.02 -0.31 31.91
CA ASN A 153 15.24 -1.18 30.75
C ASN A 153 14.12 -2.23 30.61
N GLY A 154 13.42 -2.22 29.46
CA GLY A 154 12.29 -3.09 29.16
C GLY A 154 11.06 -2.87 30.05
N HIS A 155 11.00 -1.77 30.80
CA HIS A 155 9.89 -1.47 31.70
C HIS A 155 8.60 -1.24 30.92
N SER A 156 8.66 -0.53 29.80
CA SER A 156 7.46 -0.24 29.00
C SER A 156 6.91 -1.50 28.35
N VAL A 157 7.78 -2.42 27.92
CA VAL A 157 7.38 -3.76 27.43
C VAL A 157 6.70 -4.56 28.55
N ARG A 158 7.23 -4.52 29.78
CA ARG A 158 6.62 -5.18 30.94
C ARG A 158 5.26 -4.58 31.29
N VAL A 159 5.14 -3.25 31.33
CA VAL A 159 3.87 -2.55 31.63
C VAL A 159 2.83 -2.86 30.57
N ARG A 160 3.19 -2.79 29.29
CA ARG A 160 2.29 -3.18 28.18
C ARG A 160 1.80 -4.62 28.33
N ASN A 161 2.72 -5.57 28.55
CA ASN A 161 2.35 -6.97 28.73
C ASN A 161 1.47 -7.20 29.98
N MET A 162 1.69 -6.44 31.05
CA MET A 162 0.88 -6.48 32.27
C MET A 162 -0.53 -5.94 31.99
N ALA A 163 -0.65 -4.81 31.29
CA ALA A 163 -1.92 -4.21 30.91
C ALA A 163 -2.74 -5.14 30.02
N ILE A 164 -2.11 -5.79 29.04
CA ILE A 164 -2.76 -6.78 28.17
C ILE A 164 -3.27 -7.98 29.00
N LYS A 165 -2.44 -8.51 29.91
CA LYS A 165 -2.84 -9.63 30.79
C LYS A 165 -3.99 -9.25 31.72
N LEU A 166 -3.96 -8.06 32.31
CA LEU A 166 -5.03 -7.54 33.17
C LEU A 166 -6.33 -7.33 32.39
N GLY A 167 -6.24 -6.79 31.17
CA GLY A 167 -7.38 -6.63 30.29
C GLY A 167 -8.03 -7.97 29.90
N ALA A 168 -7.20 -8.98 29.57
CA ALA A 168 -7.70 -10.33 29.30
C ALA A 168 -8.38 -10.95 30.53
N LEU A 169 -7.82 -10.75 31.74
CA LEU A 169 -8.44 -11.18 33.00
C LEU A 169 -9.75 -10.44 33.31
N ALA A 170 -9.87 -9.19 32.87
CA ALA A 170 -11.08 -8.38 32.98
C ALA A 170 -12.15 -8.70 31.91
N GLY A 171 -11.90 -9.65 31.02
CA GLY A 171 -12.83 -10.08 29.99
C GLY A 171 -12.83 -9.23 28.71
N LEU A 172 -11.81 -8.39 28.50
CA LEU A 172 -11.65 -7.65 27.25
C LEU A 172 -11.27 -8.60 26.11
N ASP A 173 -11.87 -8.40 24.93
CA ASP A 173 -11.59 -9.21 23.75
C ASP A 173 -10.25 -8.83 23.06
N ARG A 174 -9.81 -9.66 22.12
CA ARG A 174 -8.54 -9.44 21.38
C ARG A 174 -8.53 -8.16 20.54
N GLY A 175 -9.68 -7.67 20.10
CA GLY A 175 -9.81 -6.40 19.38
C GLY A 175 -9.62 -5.20 20.30
N GLN A 176 -10.19 -5.26 21.52
CA GLN A 176 -10.03 -4.24 22.56
C GLN A 176 -8.60 -4.18 23.12
N LEU A 177 -7.93 -5.34 23.20
CA LEU A 177 -6.54 -5.44 23.65
C LEU A 177 -5.50 -4.96 22.63
N ARG A 178 -5.86 -4.82 21.34
CA ARG A 178 -4.93 -4.41 20.27
C ARG A 178 -4.60 -2.91 20.27
N ILE A 179 -5.37 -2.13 21.04
CA ILE A 179 -5.34 -0.66 21.11
C ILE A 179 -4.52 -0.17 22.34
N LEU A 180 -4.10 -1.09 23.22
CA LEU A 180 -3.30 -0.85 24.43
C LEU A 180 -1.81 -1.20 24.23
#